data_AF-A0A820NXK0-F1
#
_entry.id   AF-A0A820NXK0-F1
#
_cell.length_a   1.000
_cell.length_b   1.000
_cell.length_c   1.000
_cell.angle_alpha   90.00
_cell.angle_beta   90.00
_cell.angle_gamma   90.00
#
_symmetry.space_group_name_H-M   'P 1'
#
loop_
_entity.id
_entity.type
_entity.pdbx_description
1 polymer ?
#
loop_
_entity_poly.entity_id
_entity_poly.type
_entity_poly.pdbx_seq_one_letter_code
_entity_poly.pdbx_strand_id
1 'polypeptide(L)'
;MTAPKSSRDGKWEAIEYPDINIRYTALIKLTNTICEQCQHYARRTAHKLSENKYFTELTRTRSFNVSKKLCILVNDIEYVKQKLLSSLPCLLNFSSVIDKMIENYNSTDFQQTKVTLERLISTAEHEMNDVIKLIFERVATLFYVSLKDKISKYYEDEKRRKVDPMNDINQYIDQEILRKLYAGLEKVQYSRVACAIRIKALQCLRELLPLQESPDFYERVLQSFGHLALYFEKVCRGEQHIPGPSCEEVTTFRRTLQQFALSTEQLQLIYFREITQTPSPYSCPTNNGVIVFRAAYEIVDDRITIYAENIYICVLYEVFSCHHLPKMDHCGSSDPYVILELLPSRLYPKRPKEHKTITIKRTLDPEFNQLFQWDYLPSDIVHTPGAVLRLSVWDKNMVLKDDFIGECFVSLTNIESLINHAATRDVPVSEVHLRRGDNIAQSTVYKLIRNRAKFDQEAALFLKQRTRAMESENGSDGENPSESYSSTALHSLCCLAPCDIGFGFHSTASDQSYTDNIEEIN
;
A
#
# COMPACT_ATOMS: atom_id res chain seq x y z
N MET A 1 23.06 66.89 -1.17
CA MET A 1 24.22 66.01 -1.00
C MET A 1 23.92 64.71 -1.72
N THR A 2 24.44 64.58 -2.93
CA THR A 2 24.25 63.44 -3.83
C THR A 2 25.02 62.23 -3.30
N ALA A 3 24.33 61.09 -3.13
CA ALA A 3 24.93 59.81 -2.86
C ALA A 3 25.89 59.40 -4.00
N PRO A 4 27.03 58.77 -3.71
CA PRO A 4 27.99 58.37 -4.74
C PRO A 4 27.38 57.26 -5.59
N LYS A 5 27.49 57.41 -6.92
CA LYS A 5 27.21 56.35 -7.90
C LYS A 5 28.10 55.14 -7.55
N SER A 6 27.48 54.05 -7.11
CA SER A 6 28.19 52.77 -6.91
C SER A 6 28.74 52.30 -8.26
N SER A 7 30.04 52.08 -8.34
CA SER A 7 30.74 51.42 -9.44
C SER A 7 30.13 50.05 -9.74
N ARG A 8 29.21 49.98 -10.71
CA ARG A 8 28.54 48.76 -11.16
C ARG A 8 29.19 48.14 -12.40
N ASP A 9 30.40 48.55 -12.77
CA ASP A 9 31.11 47.98 -13.90
C ASP A 9 32.13 46.96 -13.37
N GLY A 10 31.87 45.67 -13.58
CA GLY A 10 32.79 44.61 -13.20
C GLY A 10 34.06 44.72 -14.01
N LYS A 11 35.24 44.60 -13.38
CA LYS A 11 36.57 44.71 -14.04
C LYS A 11 36.76 43.81 -15.27
N TRP A 12 35.94 42.77 -15.43
CA TRP A 12 35.94 41.84 -16.56
C TRP A 12 35.34 42.43 -17.84
N GLU A 13 34.44 43.40 -17.74
CA GLU A 13 33.86 44.08 -18.91
C GLU A 13 34.87 45.03 -19.57
N ALA A 14 35.86 45.50 -18.81
CA ALA A 14 36.97 46.31 -19.30
C ALA A 14 38.04 45.48 -20.05
N ILE A 15 37.92 44.15 -20.11
CA ILE A 15 38.84 43.29 -20.85
C ILE A 15 38.38 43.27 -22.32
N GLU A 16 39.13 43.95 -23.18
CA GLU A 16 38.95 43.86 -24.63
C GLU A 16 39.45 42.50 -25.13
N TYR A 17 38.51 41.63 -25.50
CA TYR A 17 38.83 40.37 -26.14
C TYR A 17 38.93 40.58 -27.66
N PRO A 18 40.08 40.27 -28.29
CA PRO A 18 40.27 40.47 -29.73
C PRO A 18 39.45 39.50 -30.59
N ASP A 19 39.05 38.35 -30.06
CA ASP A 19 38.23 37.32 -30.74
C ASP A 19 37.03 36.94 -29.88
N ILE A 20 35.86 36.84 -30.51
CA ILE A 20 34.61 36.43 -29.89
C ILE A 20 34.66 34.99 -29.33
N ASN A 21 35.40 34.09 -29.97
CA ASN A 21 35.58 32.71 -29.50
C ASN A 21 36.37 32.67 -28.18
N ILE A 22 37.36 33.54 -28.05
CA ILE A 22 38.15 33.68 -26.81
C ILE A 22 37.26 34.26 -25.70
N ARG A 23 36.44 35.27 -26.03
CA ARG A 23 35.47 35.85 -25.08
C ARG A 23 34.46 34.81 -24.59
N TYR A 24 33.93 33.98 -25.48
CA TYR A 24 33.01 32.90 -25.11
C TYR A 24 33.69 31.82 -24.25
N THR A 25 34.92 31.42 -24.61
CA THR A 25 35.69 30.46 -23.81
C THR A 25 35.97 30.99 -22.40
N ALA A 26 36.31 32.29 -22.29
CA ALA A 26 36.49 32.95 -21.00
C ALA A 26 35.17 32.99 -20.20
N LEU A 27 34.04 33.25 -20.86
CA LEU A 27 32.71 33.24 -20.26
C LEU A 27 32.35 31.87 -19.68
N ILE A 28 32.58 30.78 -20.42
CA ILE A 28 32.38 29.41 -19.91
C ILE A 28 33.24 29.16 -18.67
N LYS A 29 34.55 29.46 -18.74
CA LYS A 29 35.48 29.22 -17.63
C LYS A 29 35.07 30.00 -16.39
N LEU A 30 34.73 31.28 -16.54
CA LEU A 30 34.31 32.12 -15.43
C LEU A 30 32.99 31.63 -14.82
N THR A 31 32.02 31.28 -15.66
CA THR A 31 30.73 30.70 -15.23
C THR A 31 30.97 29.41 -14.45
N ASN A 32 31.77 28.49 -15.00
CA ASN A 32 32.09 27.23 -14.35
C ASN A 32 32.80 27.44 -13.00
N THR A 33 33.80 28.32 -12.94
CA THR A 33 34.49 28.64 -11.69
C THR A 33 33.53 29.21 -10.64
N ILE A 34 32.64 30.13 -11.01
CA ILE A 34 31.66 30.69 -10.06
C ILE A 34 30.70 29.59 -9.58
N CYS A 35 30.21 28.75 -10.49
CA CYS A 35 29.37 27.59 -10.15
C CYS A 35 30.06 26.64 -9.16
N GLU A 36 31.31 26.24 -9.43
CA GLU A 36 32.12 25.39 -8.55
C GLU A 36 32.32 26.03 -7.16
N GLN A 37 32.53 27.35 -7.09
CA GLN A 37 32.66 28.04 -5.80
C GLN A 37 31.33 28.09 -5.03
N CYS A 38 30.19 28.24 -5.71
CA CYS A 38 28.87 28.17 -5.07
C CYS A 38 28.59 26.78 -4.50
N GLN A 39 28.90 25.73 -5.27
CA GLN A 39 28.80 24.34 -4.81
C GLN A 39 29.73 24.09 -3.61
N HIS A 40 30.99 24.53 -3.69
CA HIS A 40 31.95 24.36 -2.60
C HIS A 40 31.53 25.12 -1.34
N TYR A 41 30.96 26.32 -1.48
CA TYR A 41 30.36 27.06 -0.37
C TYR A 41 29.26 26.24 0.32
N ALA A 42 28.31 25.70 -0.45
CA ALA A 42 27.22 24.88 0.11
C ALA A 42 27.77 23.65 0.87
N ARG A 43 28.69 22.89 0.27
CA ARG A 43 29.33 21.72 0.90
C ARG A 43 30.06 22.09 2.18
N ARG A 44 30.82 23.19 2.18
CA ARG A 44 31.59 23.66 3.34
C ARG A 44 30.67 24.13 4.47
N THR A 45 29.54 24.76 4.14
CA THR A 45 28.50 25.14 5.10
C THR A 45 27.86 23.91 5.74
N ALA A 46 27.51 22.89 4.95
CA ALA A 46 27.00 21.62 5.45
C ALA A 46 28.03 20.89 6.35
N HIS A 47 29.31 20.91 5.98
CA HIS A 47 30.38 20.34 6.81
C HIS A 47 30.48 21.04 8.17
N LYS A 48 30.49 22.38 8.18
CA LYS A 48 30.53 23.17 9.43
C LYS A 48 29.32 22.93 10.32
N LEU A 49 28.13 22.72 9.75
CA LEU A 49 26.93 22.33 10.51
C LEU A 49 27.16 20.99 11.25
N SER A 50 27.79 20.03 10.57
CA SER A 50 28.09 18.70 11.12
C SER A 50 29.17 18.71 12.20
N GLU A 51 30.29 19.38 11.97
CA GLU A 51 31.40 19.46 12.93
C GLU A 51 30.97 20.11 14.24
N ASN A 52 30.19 21.19 14.15
CA ASN A 52 29.77 21.97 15.31
C ASN A 52 28.46 21.49 15.94
N LYS A 53 27.88 20.39 15.45
CA LYS A 53 26.63 19.80 15.93
C LYS A 53 25.45 20.79 15.96
N TYR A 54 25.39 21.73 15.03
CA TYR A 54 24.34 22.75 14.96
C TYR A 54 23.01 22.23 14.35
N PHE A 55 22.80 20.92 14.30
CA PHE A 55 21.53 20.36 13.85
C PHE A 55 20.46 20.45 14.93
N THR A 56 20.85 20.22 16.18
CA THR A 56 19.92 20.24 17.32
C THR A 56 20.47 21.01 18.51
N GLU A 57 19.59 21.67 19.24
CA GLU A 57 19.88 22.24 20.55
C GLU A 57 19.50 21.22 21.63
N LEU A 58 20.43 20.92 22.55
CA LEU A 58 20.14 20.10 23.72
C LEU A 58 19.23 20.89 24.67
N THR A 59 17.94 20.59 24.66
CA THR A 59 17.00 21.11 25.66
C THR A 59 17.10 20.29 26.95
N ARG A 60 16.79 20.92 28.09
CA ARG A 60 16.73 20.25 29.41
C ARG A 60 15.76 19.06 29.43
N THR A 61 14.81 19.03 28.50
CA THR A 61 13.73 18.04 28.38
C THR A 61 14.05 16.88 27.45
N ARG A 62 15.26 16.79 26.87
CA ARG A 62 15.61 15.83 25.80
C ARG A 62 14.68 15.91 24.56
N SER A 63 13.97 17.02 24.37
CA SER A 63 13.13 17.22 23.19
C SER A 63 14.00 17.59 21.98
N PHE A 64 13.69 17.00 20.82
CA PHE A 64 14.28 17.45 19.56
C PHE A 64 13.98 18.94 19.34
N ASN A 65 15.02 19.74 19.11
CA ASN A 65 14.90 21.17 18.86
C ASN A 65 15.90 21.56 17.78
N VAL A 66 15.44 22.26 16.74
CA VAL A 66 16.28 22.69 15.62
C VAL A 66 17.07 23.94 16.01
N SER A 67 18.39 23.96 15.75
CA SER A 67 19.19 25.15 16.06
C SER A 67 18.89 26.31 15.13
N LYS A 68 18.81 27.53 15.68
CA LYS A 68 18.69 28.76 14.86
C LYS A 68 19.81 28.89 13.83
N LYS A 69 21.02 28.43 14.16
CA LYS A 69 22.18 28.43 13.25
C LYS A 69 21.97 27.56 12.02
N LEU A 70 21.21 26.46 12.14
CA LEU A 70 20.83 25.63 10.99
C LEU A 70 20.04 26.45 9.99
N CYS A 71 18.97 27.10 10.46
CA CYS A 71 18.06 27.83 9.60
C CYS A 71 18.76 28.98 8.86
N ILE A 72 19.61 29.72 9.57
CA ILE A 72 20.44 30.79 8.97
C ILE A 72 21.31 30.22 7.85
N LEU A 73 22.06 29.15 8.12
CA LEU A 73 23.00 28.60 7.15
C LEU A 73 22.31 27.97 5.93
N VAL A 74 21.13 27.37 6.10
CA VAL A 74 20.32 26.89 4.97
C VAL A 74 19.80 28.07 4.14
N ASN A 75 19.30 29.13 4.78
CA ASN A 75 18.88 30.34 4.09
C ASN A 75 20.04 31.02 3.37
N ASP A 76 21.26 31.00 3.92
CA ASP A 76 22.44 31.55 3.27
C ASP A 76 22.79 30.78 1.98
N ILE A 77 22.71 29.45 1.99
CA ILE A 77 22.89 28.62 0.79
C ILE A 77 21.81 28.96 -0.24
N GLU A 78 20.55 29.08 0.18
CA GLU A 78 19.44 29.44 -0.70
C GLU A 78 19.60 30.85 -1.28
N TYR A 79 20.06 31.80 -0.46
CA TYR A 79 20.35 33.16 -0.87
C TYR A 79 21.44 33.21 -1.93
N VAL A 80 22.56 32.48 -1.75
CA VAL A 80 23.61 32.39 -2.77
C VAL A 80 23.04 31.80 -4.07
N LYS A 81 22.22 30.75 -3.98
CA LYS A 81 21.57 30.16 -5.16
C LYS A 81 20.68 31.18 -5.89
N GLN A 82 19.72 31.78 -5.20
CA GLN A 82 18.75 32.70 -5.81
C GLN A 82 19.36 34.03 -6.27
N LYS A 83 20.30 34.60 -5.49
CA LYS A 83 20.83 35.94 -5.78
C LYS A 83 22.07 35.91 -6.67
N LEU A 84 22.96 34.94 -6.51
CA LEU A 84 24.19 34.87 -7.31
C LEU A 84 24.00 34.05 -8.58
N LEU A 85 23.52 32.79 -8.47
CA LEU A 85 23.41 31.92 -9.65
C LEU A 85 22.32 32.38 -10.61
N SER A 86 21.13 32.72 -10.11
CA SER A 86 20.03 33.14 -10.99
C SER A 86 20.26 34.50 -11.66
N SER A 87 21.14 35.36 -11.09
CA SER A 87 21.51 36.64 -11.71
C SER A 87 22.77 36.57 -12.58
N LEU A 88 23.48 35.43 -12.56
CA LEU A 88 24.74 35.24 -13.27
C LEU A 88 24.66 35.51 -14.79
N PRO A 89 23.59 35.11 -15.51
CA PRO A 89 23.47 35.42 -16.94
C PRO A 89 23.43 36.92 -17.23
N CYS A 90 22.83 37.71 -16.33
CA CYS A 90 22.79 39.16 -16.45
C CYS A 90 24.13 39.79 -16.06
N LEU A 91 24.73 39.33 -14.95
CA LEU A 91 26.00 39.87 -14.43
C LEU A 91 27.18 39.66 -15.40
N LEU A 92 27.17 38.56 -16.16
CA LEU A 92 28.19 38.25 -17.16
C LEU A 92 27.76 38.56 -18.60
N ASN A 93 26.58 39.19 -18.76
CA ASN A 93 26.02 39.63 -20.04
C ASN A 93 26.00 38.54 -21.12
N PHE A 94 25.42 37.38 -20.78
CA PHE A 94 25.35 36.20 -21.66
C PHE A 94 24.71 36.54 -23.01
N SER A 95 23.63 37.31 -23.00
CA SER A 95 22.88 37.75 -24.19
C SER A 95 23.79 38.43 -25.19
N SER A 96 24.54 39.45 -24.78
CA SER A 96 25.45 40.17 -25.69
C SER A 96 26.52 39.28 -26.33
N VAL A 97 27.06 38.30 -25.60
CA VAL A 97 28.08 37.38 -26.14
C VAL A 97 27.45 36.37 -27.09
N ILE A 98 26.29 35.82 -26.73
CA ILE A 98 25.58 34.84 -27.55
C ILE A 98 25.10 35.49 -28.87
N ASP A 99 24.51 36.68 -28.82
CA ASP A 99 23.99 37.39 -29.99
C ASP A 99 25.12 37.70 -31.00
N LYS A 100 26.26 38.22 -30.51
CA LYS A 100 27.44 38.49 -31.36
C LYS A 100 28.08 37.24 -31.95
N MET A 101 27.94 36.12 -31.26
CA MET A 101 28.44 34.86 -31.78
C MET A 101 27.49 34.28 -32.86
N ILE A 102 26.17 34.42 -32.71
CA ILE A 102 25.16 34.06 -33.73
C ILE A 102 25.35 34.87 -35.01
N GLU A 103 25.67 36.16 -34.89
CA GLU A 103 25.94 37.04 -36.05
C GLU A 103 27.15 36.57 -36.89
N ASN A 104 28.15 35.94 -36.26
CA ASN A 104 29.40 35.54 -36.93
C ASN A 104 29.39 34.10 -37.50
N TYR A 105 28.52 33.21 -36.99
CA TYR A 105 28.52 31.80 -37.33
C TYR A 105 27.06 31.26 -37.41
N ASN A 106 26.66 30.76 -38.58
CA ASN A 106 25.28 30.32 -38.90
C ASN A 106 24.62 29.39 -37.84
N SER A 107 23.28 29.43 -37.77
CA SER A 107 22.44 29.21 -36.57
C SER A 107 22.44 27.88 -35.78
N THR A 108 22.95 26.75 -36.29
CA THR A 108 22.67 25.42 -35.68
C THR A 108 23.60 25.03 -34.53
N ASP A 109 24.87 25.43 -34.56
CA ASP A 109 25.81 25.17 -33.45
C ASP A 109 25.56 26.10 -32.25
N PHE A 110 24.74 27.14 -32.41
CA PHE A 110 24.52 28.21 -31.42
C PHE A 110 23.53 27.92 -30.31
N GLN A 111 22.53 27.08 -30.56
CA GLN A 111 21.64 26.66 -29.48
C GLN A 111 22.39 25.85 -28.43
N GLN A 112 23.40 25.06 -28.84
CA GLN A 112 24.23 24.28 -27.93
C GLN A 112 25.07 25.17 -27.01
N THR A 113 25.49 26.34 -27.48
CA THR A 113 26.27 27.37 -26.76
C THR A 113 25.49 27.92 -25.55
N LYS A 114 24.25 28.35 -25.78
CA LYS A 114 23.34 28.82 -24.73
C LYS A 114 22.99 27.71 -23.75
N VAL A 115 22.63 26.53 -24.27
CA VAL A 115 22.31 25.35 -23.46
C VAL A 115 23.48 24.95 -22.57
N THR A 116 24.73 25.09 -23.03
CA THR A 116 25.91 24.76 -22.23
C THR A 116 26.02 25.66 -21.01
N LEU A 117 25.89 26.97 -21.16
CA LEU A 117 25.95 27.93 -20.05
C LEU A 117 24.77 27.74 -19.07
N GLU A 118 23.55 27.57 -19.59
CA GLU A 118 22.37 27.30 -18.77
C GLU A 118 22.51 25.98 -17.99
N ARG A 119 23.09 24.95 -18.62
CA ARG A 119 23.36 23.66 -17.99
C ARG A 119 24.37 23.77 -16.85
N LEU A 120 25.41 24.61 -16.98
CA LEU A 120 26.38 24.83 -15.88
C LEU A 120 25.70 25.43 -14.66
N ILE A 121 24.82 26.41 -14.84
CA ILE A 121 24.06 27.03 -13.75
C ILE A 121 23.09 26.02 -13.15
N SER A 122 22.29 25.35 -13.98
CA SER A 122 21.32 24.35 -13.54
C SER A 122 21.96 23.19 -12.78
N THR A 123 23.13 22.72 -13.23
CA THR A 123 23.89 21.66 -12.53
C THR A 123 24.34 22.14 -11.14
N ALA A 124 24.83 23.38 -11.04
CA ALA A 124 25.21 23.97 -9.76
C ALA A 124 24.03 24.16 -8.80
N GLU A 125 22.90 24.64 -9.31
CA GLU A 125 21.66 24.74 -8.54
C GLU A 125 21.18 23.37 -8.04
N HIS A 126 21.26 22.33 -8.88
CA HIS A 126 20.89 20.97 -8.50
C HIS A 126 21.79 20.44 -7.37
N GLU A 127 23.12 20.55 -7.51
CA GLU A 127 24.05 20.12 -6.47
C GLU A 127 23.86 20.88 -5.15
N MET A 128 23.61 22.18 -5.19
CA MET A 128 23.32 22.96 -3.97
C MET A 128 22.00 22.50 -3.33
N ASN A 129 20.99 22.20 -4.15
CA ASN A 129 19.73 21.64 -3.67
C ASN A 129 19.91 20.24 -3.06
N ASP A 130 20.82 19.42 -3.57
CA ASP A 130 21.18 18.11 -3.00
C ASP A 130 21.87 18.26 -1.64
N VAL A 131 22.76 19.24 -1.50
CA VAL A 131 23.36 19.55 -0.19
C VAL A 131 22.28 19.94 0.83
N ILE A 132 21.33 20.80 0.46
CA ILE A 132 20.20 21.16 1.31
C ILE A 132 19.35 19.93 1.65
N LYS A 133 19.09 19.05 0.67
CA LYS A 133 18.34 17.81 0.86
C LYS A 133 19.01 16.92 1.90
N LEU A 134 20.33 16.72 1.82
CA LEU A 134 21.10 15.94 2.80
C LEU A 134 21.01 16.54 4.21
N ILE A 135 21.05 17.88 4.33
CA ILE A 135 20.83 18.56 5.61
C ILE A 135 19.44 18.24 6.16
N PHE A 136 18.38 18.34 5.36
CA PHE A 136 17.02 18.04 5.78
C PHE A 136 16.78 16.56 6.09
N GLU A 137 17.38 15.65 5.34
CA GLU A 137 17.36 14.22 5.65
C GLU A 137 18.01 13.93 7.01
N ARG A 138 19.09 14.65 7.35
CA ARG A 138 19.72 14.53 8.66
C ARG A 138 18.82 15.06 9.78
N VAL A 139 18.20 16.22 9.59
CA VAL A 139 17.21 16.80 10.52
C VAL A 139 16.05 15.83 10.76
N ALA A 140 15.46 15.31 9.68
CA ALA A 140 14.35 14.36 9.74
C ALA A 140 14.76 13.04 10.41
N THR A 141 15.99 12.58 10.21
CA THR A 141 16.53 11.36 10.86
C THR A 141 16.70 11.56 12.36
N LEU A 142 17.18 12.74 12.80
CA LEU A 142 17.27 13.06 14.22
C LEU A 142 15.88 13.19 14.85
N PHE A 143 14.93 13.79 14.13
CA PHE A 143 13.53 13.87 14.56
C PHE A 143 12.90 12.48 14.71
N TYR A 144 13.13 11.59 13.75
CA TYR A 144 12.66 10.20 13.78
C TYR A 144 13.02 9.48 15.08
N VAL A 145 14.23 9.68 15.60
CA VAL A 145 14.66 9.09 16.89
C VAL A 145 13.76 9.54 18.03
N SER A 146 13.42 10.83 18.11
CA SER A 146 12.52 11.35 19.15
C SER A 146 11.05 10.99 18.92
N LEU A 147 10.66 10.79 17.65
CA LEU A 147 9.30 10.42 17.30
C LEU A 147 8.96 8.97 17.67
N LYS A 148 9.94 8.06 17.67
CA LYS A 148 9.73 6.64 18.03
C LYS A 148 9.02 6.44 19.35
N ASP A 149 9.47 7.12 20.40
CA ASP A 149 8.90 6.98 21.74
C ASP A 149 7.46 7.53 21.79
N LYS A 150 7.20 8.61 21.04
CA LYS A 150 5.88 9.22 20.94
C LYS A 150 4.89 8.35 20.17
N ILE A 151 5.28 7.79 19.03
CA ILE A 151 4.45 6.88 18.25
C ILE A 151 4.21 5.57 19.00
N SER A 152 5.23 5.03 19.68
CA SER A 152 5.06 3.85 20.52
C SER A 152 4.02 4.10 21.62
N LYS A 153 4.12 5.25 22.31
CA LYS A 153 3.12 5.66 23.30
C LYS A 153 1.73 5.83 22.68
N TYR A 154 1.63 6.44 21.50
CA TYR A 154 0.36 6.59 20.79
C TYR A 154 -0.34 5.26 20.55
N TYR A 155 0.37 4.25 20.02
CA TYR A 155 -0.23 2.93 19.80
C TYR A 155 -0.67 2.28 21.12
N GLU A 156 0.10 2.42 22.19
CA GLU A 156 -0.31 1.92 23.52
C GLU A 156 -1.54 2.66 24.08
N ASP A 157 -1.65 3.95 23.83
CA ASP A 157 -2.79 4.76 24.25
C ASP A 157 -4.05 4.47 23.40
N GLU A 158 -3.86 4.18 22.10
CA GLU A 158 -4.92 3.76 21.17
C GLU A 158 -5.46 2.36 21.51
N LYS A 159 -4.58 1.43 21.94
CA LYS A 159 -4.98 0.12 22.50
C LYS A 159 -5.83 0.29 23.76
N ARG A 160 -5.46 1.25 24.61
CA ARG A 160 -6.21 1.60 25.84
C ARG A 160 -7.46 2.45 25.56
N ARG A 161 -7.75 2.77 24.29
CA ARG A 161 -8.87 3.62 23.87
C ARG A 161 -8.90 4.97 24.59
N LYS A 162 -7.73 5.59 24.76
CA LYS A 162 -7.68 6.96 25.26
C LYS A 162 -8.36 7.90 24.27
N VAL A 163 -8.90 8.99 24.80
CA VAL A 163 -9.49 10.06 23.97
C VAL A 163 -8.37 10.79 23.24
N ASP A 164 -8.50 10.85 21.92
CA ASP A 164 -7.64 11.61 21.00
C ASP A 164 -6.12 11.47 21.24
N PRO A 165 -5.57 10.24 21.17
CA PRO A 165 -4.15 10.01 21.39
C PRO A 165 -3.28 10.62 20.29
N MET A 166 -3.86 10.94 19.12
CA MET A 166 -3.14 11.56 17.99
C MET A 166 -2.84 13.05 18.26
N ASN A 167 -3.65 13.74 19.08
CA ASN A 167 -3.40 15.14 19.43
C ASN A 167 -2.02 15.36 20.07
N ASP A 168 -1.58 14.44 20.95
CA ASP A 168 -0.23 14.47 21.55
C ASP A 168 0.88 14.49 20.47
N ILE A 169 0.71 13.71 19.39
CA ILE A 169 1.65 13.64 18.27
C ILE A 169 1.57 14.90 17.43
N ASN A 170 0.37 15.32 17.05
CA ASN A 170 0.15 16.51 16.23
C ASN A 170 0.75 17.74 16.92
N GLN A 171 0.43 17.95 18.20
CA GLN A 171 0.96 19.05 18.99
C GLN A 171 2.49 19.00 19.06
N TYR A 172 3.08 17.82 19.22
CA TYR A 172 4.53 17.65 19.23
C TYR A 172 5.16 18.03 17.88
N ILE A 173 4.61 17.54 16.76
CA ILE A 173 5.09 17.86 15.41
C ILE A 173 4.98 19.36 15.13
N ASP A 174 3.84 19.97 15.47
CA ASP A 174 3.55 21.38 15.23
C ASP A 174 4.46 22.30 16.07
N GLN A 175 4.36 22.15 17.40
CA GLN A 175 4.93 23.12 18.34
C GLN A 175 6.44 22.97 18.48
N GLU A 176 6.96 21.74 18.49
CA GLU A 176 8.38 21.54 18.75
C GLU A 176 9.25 21.74 17.52
N ILE A 177 8.67 21.65 16.31
CA ILE A 177 9.44 21.54 15.07
C ILE A 177 8.94 22.48 14.00
N LEU A 178 7.71 22.27 13.51
CA LEU A 178 7.26 22.96 12.31
C LEU A 178 7.16 24.47 12.54
N ARG A 179 6.65 24.94 13.68
CA ARG A 179 6.62 26.37 13.99
C ARG A 179 8.02 27.00 14.07
N LYS A 180 9.00 26.29 14.65
CA LYS A 180 10.39 26.79 14.77
C LYS A 180 11.08 26.84 13.42
N LEU A 181 10.86 25.84 12.57
CA LEU A 181 11.37 25.80 11.21
C LEU A 181 10.72 26.87 10.33
N TYR A 182 9.40 27.08 10.47
CA TYR A 182 8.66 28.10 9.75
C TYR A 182 9.17 29.51 10.05
N ALA A 183 9.43 29.81 11.32
CA ALA A 183 9.97 31.11 11.72
C ALA A 183 11.43 31.35 11.27
N GLY A 184 12.18 30.27 10.99
CA GLY A 184 13.61 30.35 10.70
C GLY A 184 13.98 30.17 9.23
N LEU A 185 13.16 29.51 8.43
CA LEU A 185 13.47 29.13 7.05
C LEU A 185 12.65 29.94 6.03
N GLU A 186 13.22 30.13 4.85
CA GLU A 186 12.47 30.63 3.68
C GLU A 186 11.36 29.64 3.27
N LYS A 187 10.25 30.13 2.71
CA LYS A 187 9.02 29.35 2.41
C LYS A 187 9.29 28.06 1.61
N VAL A 188 10.15 28.12 0.60
CA VAL A 188 10.50 26.97 -0.25
C VAL A 188 11.26 25.92 0.59
N GLN A 189 12.20 26.37 1.41
CA GLN A 189 13.00 25.50 2.28
C GLN A 189 12.18 24.86 3.40
N TYR A 190 11.25 25.63 3.99
CA TYR A 190 10.28 25.11 4.96
C TYR A 190 9.47 23.94 4.38
N SER A 191 8.92 24.11 3.17
CA SER A 191 8.12 23.09 2.51
C SER A 191 8.93 21.80 2.25
N ARG A 192 10.20 21.95 1.86
CA ARG A 192 11.13 20.82 1.62
C ARG A 192 11.48 20.07 2.91
N VAL A 193 11.79 20.76 4.00
CA VAL A 193 12.09 20.08 5.28
C VAL A 193 10.85 19.41 5.87
N ALA A 194 9.67 20.02 5.73
CA ALA A 194 8.41 19.41 6.14
C ALA A 194 8.13 18.10 5.37
N CYS A 195 8.42 18.07 4.05
CA CYS A 195 8.35 16.84 3.27
C CYS A 195 9.29 15.75 3.81
N ALA A 196 10.55 16.08 4.12
CA ALA A 196 11.49 15.11 4.69
C ALA A 196 11.04 14.57 6.05
N ILE A 197 10.49 15.45 6.90
CA ILE A 197 9.90 15.08 8.19
C ILE A 197 8.69 14.15 7.99
N ARG A 198 7.81 14.44 7.03
CA ARG A 198 6.65 13.60 6.70
C ARG A 198 7.07 12.18 6.34
N ILE A 199 8.08 12.00 5.48
CA ILE A 199 8.61 10.68 5.11
C ILE A 199 9.02 9.90 6.37
N LYS A 200 9.76 10.56 7.26
CA LYS A 200 10.24 9.92 8.48
C LYS A 200 9.14 9.63 9.49
N ALA A 201 8.11 10.46 9.56
CA ALA A 201 6.92 10.19 10.36
C ALA A 201 6.13 8.97 9.83
N LEU A 202 5.89 8.90 8.52
CA LEU A 202 5.25 7.75 7.87
C LEU A 202 6.05 6.47 8.05
N GLN A 203 7.37 6.54 7.87
CA GLN A 203 8.28 5.43 8.12
C GLN A 203 8.14 4.91 9.56
N CYS A 204 8.11 5.82 10.54
CA CYS A 204 8.01 5.47 11.95
C CYS A 204 6.65 4.85 12.31
N LEU A 205 5.54 5.41 11.79
CA LEU A 205 4.20 4.84 11.96
C LEU A 205 4.14 3.41 11.44
N ARG A 206 4.69 3.17 10.24
CA ARG A 206 4.69 1.86 9.60
C ARG A 206 5.54 0.83 10.36
N GLU A 207 6.75 1.20 10.77
CA GLU A 207 7.67 0.28 11.47
C GLU A 207 7.18 -0.12 12.85
N LEU A 208 6.48 0.78 13.55
CA LEU A 208 5.98 0.55 14.91
C LEU A 208 4.53 0.04 14.95
N LEU A 209 3.88 -0.14 13.79
CA LEU A 209 2.49 -0.59 13.71
C LEU A 209 2.36 -1.99 14.35
N PRO A 210 1.52 -2.15 15.40
CA PRO A 210 1.22 -3.46 15.95
C PRO A 210 0.54 -4.36 14.91
N LEU A 211 0.97 -5.62 14.77
CA LEU A 211 0.46 -6.56 13.76
C LEU A 211 -0.58 -7.57 14.29
N GLN A 212 -0.90 -7.51 15.58
CA GLN A 212 -1.76 -8.49 16.26
C GLN A 212 -2.86 -7.79 17.06
N GLU A 213 -3.55 -6.84 16.44
CA GLU A 213 -4.63 -6.06 17.08
C GLU A 213 -5.98 -6.28 16.36
N SER A 214 -7.07 -5.84 16.98
CA SER A 214 -8.42 -6.00 16.42
C SER A 214 -8.64 -5.10 15.19
N PRO A 215 -9.58 -5.45 14.28
CA PRO A 215 -9.97 -4.57 13.17
C PRO A 215 -10.34 -3.15 13.64
N ASP A 216 -11.11 -3.03 14.72
CA ASP A 216 -11.50 -1.73 15.30
C ASP A 216 -10.29 -0.87 15.68
N PHE A 217 -9.18 -1.48 16.14
CA PHE A 217 -7.96 -0.74 16.44
C PHE A 217 -7.39 -0.13 15.17
N TYR A 218 -7.29 -0.90 14.08
CA TYR A 218 -6.78 -0.41 12.81
C TYR A 218 -7.70 0.62 12.16
N GLU A 219 -9.02 0.49 12.34
CA GLU A 219 -9.98 1.50 11.87
C GLU A 219 -9.79 2.85 12.57
N ARG A 220 -9.60 2.87 13.89
CA ARG A 220 -9.29 4.11 14.63
C ARG A 220 -7.93 4.68 14.23
N VAL A 221 -6.91 3.82 14.06
CA VAL A 221 -5.60 4.26 13.55
C VAL A 221 -5.72 4.85 12.15
N LEU A 222 -6.54 4.26 11.27
CA LEU A 222 -6.81 4.75 9.92
C LEU A 222 -7.48 6.13 9.93
N GLN A 223 -8.47 6.34 10.80
CA GLN A 223 -9.12 7.64 10.99
C GLN A 223 -8.12 8.70 11.46
N SER A 224 -7.39 8.43 12.54
CA SER A 224 -6.35 9.32 13.08
C SER A 224 -5.24 9.62 12.06
N PHE A 225 -4.84 8.61 11.28
CA PHE A 225 -3.88 8.76 10.19
C PHE A 225 -4.41 9.67 9.07
N GLY A 226 -5.71 9.61 8.76
CA GLY A 226 -6.37 10.48 7.80
C GLY A 226 -6.14 11.96 8.12
N HIS A 227 -6.32 12.36 9.38
CA HIS A 227 -6.09 13.73 9.83
C HIS A 227 -4.61 14.14 9.72
N LEU A 228 -3.69 13.28 10.15
CA LEU A 228 -2.26 13.53 10.05
C LEU A 228 -1.79 13.70 8.59
N ALA A 229 -2.34 12.89 7.67
CA ALA A 229 -2.03 12.97 6.24
C ALA A 229 -2.51 14.29 5.64
N LEU A 230 -3.73 14.73 5.96
CA LEU A 230 -4.28 16.02 5.52
C LEU A 230 -3.47 17.19 6.08
N TYR A 231 -3.08 17.11 7.36
CA TYR A 231 -2.24 18.11 8.01
C TYR A 231 -0.91 18.28 7.26
N PHE A 232 -0.18 17.18 7.03
CA PHE A 232 1.07 17.24 6.29
C PHE A 232 0.88 17.65 4.83
N GLU A 233 -0.24 17.31 4.20
CA GLU A 233 -0.54 17.78 2.84
C GLU A 233 -0.67 19.30 2.78
N LYS A 234 -1.38 19.91 3.72
CA LYS A 234 -1.51 21.37 3.83
C LYS A 234 -0.15 22.03 4.08
N VAL A 235 0.65 21.48 4.99
CA VAL A 235 1.99 22.02 5.33
C VAL A 235 2.97 21.88 4.15
N CYS A 236 2.97 20.75 3.45
CA CYS A 236 3.94 20.47 2.38
C CYS A 236 3.63 21.16 1.05
N ARG A 237 2.35 21.49 0.75
CA ARG A 237 1.97 22.03 -0.56
C ARG A 237 2.54 23.43 -0.82
N GLY A 238 2.74 24.28 0.19
CA GLY A 238 3.24 25.65 0.00
C GLY A 238 2.47 26.45 -1.09
N GLU A 239 3.01 27.60 -1.52
CA GLU A 239 2.52 28.33 -2.71
C GLU A 239 3.08 27.75 -4.03
N GLN A 240 4.15 26.96 -3.95
CA GLN A 240 4.78 26.30 -5.10
C GLN A 240 4.61 24.80 -4.92
N HIS A 241 3.98 24.16 -5.91
CA HIS A 241 3.57 22.76 -5.93
C HIS A 241 4.80 21.82 -5.90
N ILE A 242 5.51 21.72 -4.77
CA ILE A 242 6.64 20.81 -4.60
C ILE A 242 6.05 19.41 -4.44
N PRO A 243 6.37 18.45 -5.33
CA PRO A 243 5.99 17.07 -5.11
C PRO A 243 6.75 16.56 -3.87
N GLY A 244 6.04 16.45 -2.74
CA GLY A 244 6.51 15.70 -1.57
C GLY A 244 6.67 14.20 -1.89
N PRO A 245 7.08 13.35 -0.92
CA PRO A 245 7.10 11.90 -1.16
C PRO A 245 5.78 11.48 -1.79
N SER A 246 5.87 10.73 -2.89
CA SER A 246 4.76 10.51 -3.80
C SER A 246 3.53 10.13 -2.98
N CYS A 247 2.36 10.66 -3.37
CA CYS A 247 1.05 10.28 -2.85
C CYS A 247 0.94 8.76 -2.58
N GLU A 248 1.68 7.97 -3.35
CA GLU A 248 1.97 6.55 -3.19
C GLU A 248 2.34 6.06 -1.78
N GLU A 249 3.26 6.69 -1.03
CA GLU A 249 3.66 6.17 0.31
C GLU A 249 2.51 6.28 1.32
N VAL A 250 1.85 7.44 1.33
CA VAL A 250 0.65 7.70 2.14
C VAL A 250 -0.47 6.75 1.72
N THR A 251 -0.69 6.60 0.41
CA THR A 251 -1.72 5.73 -0.16
C THR A 251 -1.44 4.27 0.17
N THR A 252 -0.19 3.85 0.13
CA THR A 252 0.24 2.49 0.44
C THR A 252 0.01 2.18 1.91
N PHE A 253 0.44 3.05 2.82
CA PHE A 253 0.19 2.84 4.25
C PHE A 253 -1.30 2.86 4.59
N ARG A 254 -2.07 3.78 3.97
CA ARG A 254 -3.54 3.81 4.07
C ARG A 254 -4.16 2.49 3.63
N ARG A 255 -3.73 1.94 2.48
CA ARG A 255 -4.20 0.66 1.95
C ARG A 255 -3.89 -0.50 2.90
N THR A 256 -2.69 -0.52 3.48
CA THR A 256 -2.30 -1.50 4.48
C THR A 256 -3.21 -1.44 5.71
N LEU A 257 -3.45 -0.25 6.26
CA LEU A 257 -4.38 -0.08 7.39
C LEU A 257 -5.81 -0.50 7.05
N GLN A 258 -6.30 -0.16 5.85
CA GLN A 258 -7.61 -0.61 5.37
C GLN A 258 -7.73 -2.13 5.35
N GLN A 259 -6.70 -2.85 4.87
CA GLN A 259 -6.69 -4.31 4.88
C GLN A 259 -6.71 -4.89 6.30
N PHE A 260 -5.94 -4.31 7.22
CA PHE A 260 -5.95 -4.71 8.63
C PHE A 260 -7.28 -4.44 9.33
N ALA A 261 -7.99 -3.39 8.92
CA ALA A 261 -9.30 -3.01 9.44
C ALA A 261 -10.47 -3.88 8.92
N LEU A 262 -10.27 -4.68 7.86
CA LEU A 262 -11.30 -5.59 7.36
C LEU A 262 -11.69 -6.63 8.41
N SER A 263 -12.98 -6.97 8.47
CA SER A 263 -13.48 -8.08 9.29
C SER A 263 -12.97 -9.44 8.79
N THR A 264 -13.04 -10.46 9.64
CA THR A 264 -12.55 -11.80 9.27
C THR A 264 -13.36 -12.41 8.14
N GLU A 265 -14.68 -12.17 8.10
CA GLU A 265 -15.52 -12.54 6.96
C GLU A 265 -15.07 -11.88 5.66
N GLN A 266 -14.79 -10.57 5.68
CA GLN A 266 -14.31 -9.86 4.48
C GLN A 266 -12.96 -10.42 4.00
N LEU A 267 -12.06 -10.76 4.92
CA LEU A 267 -10.80 -11.42 4.56
C LEU A 267 -11.04 -12.80 3.94
N GLN A 268 -11.99 -13.58 4.46
CA GLN A 268 -12.36 -14.88 3.86
C GLN A 268 -12.95 -14.70 2.45
N LEU A 269 -13.78 -13.68 2.22
CA LEU A 269 -14.29 -13.36 0.87
C LEU A 269 -13.16 -13.06 -0.10
N ILE A 270 -12.20 -12.21 0.28
CA ILE A 270 -11.04 -11.91 -0.57
C ILE A 270 -10.24 -13.19 -0.85
N TYR A 271 -10.03 -14.02 0.17
CA TYR A 271 -9.34 -15.30 0.03
C TYR A 271 -10.01 -16.24 -0.99
N PHE A 272 -11.33 -16.44 -0.89
CA PHE A 272 -12.04 -17.32 -1.82
C PHE A 272 -12.16 -16.74 -3.23
N ARG A 273 -12.23 -15.41 -3.35
CA ARG A 273 -12.11 -14.73 -4.64
C ARG A 273 -10.75 -15.00 -5.29
N GLU A 274 -9.65 -14.86 -4.53
CA GLU A 274 -8.31 -15.18 -5.04
C GLU A 274 -8.22 -16.63 -5.53
N ILE A 275 -8.76 -17.59 -4.77
CA ILE A 275 -8.72 -19.02 -5.13
C ILE A 275 -9.51 -19.33 -6.41
N THR A 276 -10.71 -18.77 -6.54
CA THR A 276 -11.57 -19.02 -7.71
C THR A 276 -11.04 -18.35 -8.98
N GLN A 277 -10.29 -17.25 -8.84
CA GLN A 277 -9.68 -16.52 -9.96
C GLN A 277 -8.29 -17.05 -10.33
N THR A 278 -7.59 -17.70 -9.40
CA THR A 278 -6.29 -18.32 -9.68
C THR A 278 -6.53 -19.53 -10.60
N PRO A 279 -6.07 -19.48 -11.87
CA PRO A 279 -6.10 -20.66 -12.72
C PRO A 279 -5.33 -21.74 -11.99
N SER A 280 -5.86 -22.97 -11.93
CA SER A 280 -5.05 -24.08 -11.42
C SER A 280 -3.73 -24.03 -12.20
N PRO A 281 -2.55 -23.94 -11.55
CA PRO A 281 -1.27 -23.94 -12.26
C PRO A 281 -1.07 -25.19 -13.11
N TYR A 282 -1.99 -26.14 -13.01
CA TYR A 282 -2.13 -27.32 -13.83
C TYR A 282 -3.46 -27.27 -14.59
N SER A 283 -3.42 -26.81 -15.84
CA SER A 283 -4.22 -27.39 -16.94
C SER A 283 -3.76 -28.82 -17.28
N CYS A 284 -3.14 -29.50 -16.30
CA CYS A 284 -2.56 -30.82 -16.36
C CYS A 284 -3.34 -31.65 -15.34
N PRO A 285 -3.71 -32.91 -15.65
CA PRO A 285 -4.50 -33.74 -14.75
C PRO A 285 -3.81 -33.84 -13.39
N THR A 286 -4.33 -33.14 -12.39
CA THR A 286 -3.99 -33.40 -11.00
C THR A 286 -4.34 -34.86 -10.73
N ASN A 287 -3.43 -35.65 -10.13
CA ASN A 287 -3.67 -37.05 -9.76
C ASN A 287 -4.80 -37.25 -8.71
N ASN A 288 -5.53 -36.19 -8.39
CA ASN A 288 -6.63 -36.17 -7.42
C ASN A 288 -7.99 -36.44 -8.09
N GLY A 289 -8.03 -36.55 -9.41
CA GLY A 289 -9.24 -36.80 -10.18
C GLY A 289 -10.05 -35.55 -10.51
N VAL A 290 -11.27 -35.78 -11.00
CA VAL A 290 -12.19 -34.77 -11.53
C VAL A 290 -13.56 -34.97 -10.89
N ILE A 291 -14.28 -33.88 -10.63
CA ILE A 291 -15.70 -33.91 -10.21
C ILE A 291 -16.59 -33.30 -11.30
N VAL A 292 -17.72 -33.96 -11.56
CA VAL A 292 -18.72 -33.57 -12.54
C VAL A 292 -20.00 -33.19 -11.80
N PHE A 293 -20.44 -31.94 -11.96
CA PHE A 293 -21.61 -31.42 -11.26
C PHE A 293 -22.30 -30.32 -12.06
N ARG A 294 -23.51 -29.93 -11.64
CA ARG A 294 -24.25 -28.78 -12.15
C ARG A 294 -24.68 -27.91 -10.99
N ALA A 295 -24.68 -26.59 -11.20
CA ALA A 295 -25.09 -25.60 -10.22
C ALA A 295 -25.93 -24.50 -10.88
N ALA A 296 -27.07 -24.16 -10.27
CA ALA A 296 -27.94 -23.08 -10.74
C ALA A 296 -28.69 -22.46 -9.56
N TYR A 297 -29.28 -21.28 -9.75
CA TYR A 297 -30.17 -20.69 -8.75
C TYR A 297 -31.52 -20.29 -9.35
N GLU A 298 -32.54 -20.27 -8.51
CA GLU A 298 -33.89 -19.84 -8.84
C GLU A 298 -34.36 -18.81 -7.82
N ILE A 299 -35.15 -17.84 -8.25
CA ILE A 299 -35.76 -16.84 -7.35
C ILE A 299 -36.98 -17.48 -6.70
N VAL A 300 -37.09 -17.37 -5.37
CA VAL A 300 -38.23 -17.89 -4.62
C VAL A 300 -39.40 -16.92 -4.76
N ASP A 301 -40.36 -17.27 -5.61
CA ASP A 301 -41.61 -16.53 -5.81
C ASP A 301 -42.67 -16.96 -4.80
N ASP A 302 -42.48 -16.59 -3.53
CA ASP A 302 -43.50 -16.75 -2.50
C ASP A 302 -44.17 -15.42 -2.20
N ARG A 303 -45.51 -15.41 -2.08
CA ARG A 303 -46.29 -14.19 -1.83
C ARG A 303 -45.83 -13.38 -0.61
N ILE A 304 -45.09 -13.99 0.33
CA ILE A 304 -44.58 -13.36 1.55
C ILE A 304 -43.29 -12.55 1.29
N THR A 305 -42.40 -13.01 0.39
CA THR A 305 -41.12 -12.35 0.11
C THR A 305 -41.30 -11.04 -0.66
N ILE A 306 -42.36 -10.97 -1.50
CA ILE A 306 -42.75 -9.76 -2.24
C ILE A 306 -43.11 -8.59 -1.30
N TYR A 307 -43.70 -8.85 -0.12
CA TYR A 307 -44.09 -7.80 0.83
C TYR A 307 -42.93 -7.31 1.73
N ALA A 308 -41.83 -8.06 1.81
CA ALA A 308 -40.74 -7.82 2.76
C ALA A 308 -39.52 -7.11 2.14
N GLU A 309 -39.60 -6.65 0.88
CA GLU A 309 -38.50 -6.03 0.10
C GLU A 309 -37.20 -6.85 0.01
N ASN A 310 -37.20 -8.10 0.48
CA ASN A 310 -36.06 -9.00 0.46
C ASN A 310 -36.31 -10.11 -0.57
N ILE A 311 -35.47 -10.16 -1.60
CA ILE A 311 -35.49 -11.22 -2.61
C ILE A 311 -34.69 -12.41 -2.08
N TYR A 312 -35.30 -13.58 -2.12
CA TYR A 312 -34.64 -14.83 -1.74
C TYR A 312 -34.48 -15.73 -2.96
N ILE A 313 -33.43 -16.55 -2.93
CA ILE A 313 -33.11 -17.53 -3.95
C ILE A 313 -32.99 -18.92 -3.32
N CYS A 314 -33.27 -19.93 -4.15
CA CYS A 314 -32.88 -21.32 -3.91
C CYS A 314 -31.70 -21.64 -4.81
N VAL A 315 -30.67 -22.28 -4.27
CA VAL A 315 -29.52 -22.71 -5.07
C VAL A 315 -29.50 -24.22 -5.16
N LEU A 316 -29.57 -24.72 -6.39
CA LEU A 316 -29.67 -26.13 -6.76
C LEU A 316 -28.31 -26.64 -7.22
N TYR A 317 -27.95 -27.83 -6.73
CA TYR A 317 -26.67 -28.47 -7.04
C TYR A 317 -26.87 -29.95 -7.30
N GLU A 318 -26.45 -30.42 -8.47
CA GLU A 318 -26.53 -31.81 -8.86
C GLU A 318 -25.11 -32.37 -8.99
N VAL A 319 -24.75 -33.34 -8.15
CA VAL A 319 -23.45 -34.02 -8.20
C VAL A 319 -23.63 -35.31 -8.98
N PHE A 320 -23.02 -35.39 -10.17
CA PHE A 320 -23.15 -36.55 -11.05
C PHE A 320 -22.13 -37.62 -10.68
N SER A 321 -20.85 -37.31 -10.78
CA SER A 321 -19.79 -38.30 -10.65
C SER A 321 -18.45 -37.67 -10.27
N CYS A 322 -17.51 -38.52 -9.86
CA CYS A 322 -16.10 -38.21 -9.95
C CYS A 322 -15.41 -39.20 -10.88
N HIS A 323 -14.26 -38.81 -11.43
CA HIS A 323 -13.46 -39.64 -12.32
C HIS A 323 -11.98 -39.63 -11.93
N HIS A 324 -11.30 -40.76 -12.14
CA HIS A 324 -9.87 -40.92 -11.92
C HIS A 324 -9.40 -40.51 -10.50
N LEU A 325 -10.19 -40.84 -9.48
CA LEU A 325 -9.78 -40.58 -8.10
C LEU A 325 -8.54 -41.41 -7.71
N PRO A 326 -7.68 -40.92 -6.81
CA PRO A 326 -6.54 -41.67 -6.30
C PRO A 326 -7.00 -42.85 -5.44
N LYS A 327 -6.19 -43.91 -5.42
CA LYS A 327 -6.39 -45.06 -4.55
C LYS A 327 -5.95 -44.71 -3.13
N MET A 328 -6.91 -44.57 -2.23
CA MET A 328 -6.63 -44.25 -0.83
C MET A 328 -6.61 -45.51 0.06
N ASP A 329 -7.39 -46.54 -0.27
CA ASP A 329 -7.42 -47.81 0.48
C ASP A 329 -6.27 -48.76 0.11
N HIS A 330 -5.88 -49.61 1.08
CA HIS A 330 -4.93 -50.72 0.88
C HIS A 330 -5.36 -51.73 -0.19
N CYS A 331 -6.66 -51.83 -0.49
CA CYS A 331 -7.18 -52.72 -1.55
C CYS A 331 -7.04 -52.13 -2.97
N GLY A 332 -6.47 -50.93 -3.11
CA GLY A 332 -6.28 -50.27 -4.40
C GLY A 332 -7.56 -49.66 -4.97
N SER A 333 -8.50 -49.27 -4.10
CA SER A 333 -9.75 -48.56 -4.41
C SER A 333 -9.95 -47.39 -3.44
N SER A 334 -11.10 -46.73 -3.53
CA SER A 334 -11.60 -45.78 -2.53
C SER A 334 -13.09 -46.03 -2.29
N ASP A 335 -13.60 -45.56 -1.16
CA ASP A 335 -15.00 -45.43 -0.78
C ASP A 335 -15.42 -43.93 -0.80
N PRO A 336 -15.47 -43.28 -1.98
CA PRO A 336 -15.65 -41.83 -2.07
C PRO A 336 -17.05 -41.34 -1.69
N TYR A 337 -17.10 -40.14 -1.12
CA TYR A 337 -18.28 -39.30 -0.97
C TYR A 337 -17.93 -37.81 -1.10
N VAL A 338 -18.92 -36.96 -1.35
CA VAL A 338 -18.75 -35.51 -1.54
C VAL A 338 -19.49 -34.76 -0.45
N ILE A 339 -18.82 -33.78 0.16
CA ILE A 339 -19.42 -32.77 1.04
C ILE A 339 -19.51 -31.46 0.27
N LEU A 340 -20.70 -30.85 0.26
CA LEU A 340 -20.99 -29.55 -0.33
C LEU A 340 -21.19 -28.52 0.77
N GLU A 341 -20.52 -27.37 0.70
CA GLU A 341 -20.63 -26.28 1.68
C GLU A 341 -20.68 -24.92 0.99
N LEU A 342 -21.48 -24.00 1.51
CA LEU A 342 -21.44 -22.59 1.13
C LEU A 342 -20.50 -21.82 2.07
N LEU A 343 -19.56 -21.08 1.47
CA LEU A 343 -18.51 -20.35 2.18
C LEU A 343 -18.45 -18.87 1.73
N PRO A 344 -18.04 -17.94 2.62
CA PRO A 344 -17.85 -18.09 4.07
C PRO A 344 -19.12 -18.49 4.82
N SER A 345 -19.03 -19.42 5.79
CA SER A 345 -20.22 -19.97 6.46
C SER A 345 -21.07 -18.93 7.18
N ARG A 346 -20.52 -17.76 7.55
CA ARG A 346 -21.24 -16.69 8.25
C ARG A 346 -22.31 -16.02 7.40
N LEU A 347 -22.12 -15.98 6.07
CA LEU A 347 -23.12 -15.49 5.13
C LEU A 347 -24.36 -16.40 5.05
N TYR A 348 -24.25 -17.63 5.57
CA TYR A 348 -25.29 -18.66 5.48
C TYR A 348 -25.68 -19.14 6.89
N PRO A 349 -26.40 -18.31 7.68
CA PRO A 349 -26.75 -18.66 9.06
C PRO A 349 -27.80 -19.77 9.16
N LYS A 350 -28.59 -20.00 8.09
CA LYS A 350 -29.62 -21.03 8.01
C LYS A 350 -28.99 -22.42 7.81
N ARG A 351 -29.70 -23.46 8.27
CA ARG A 351 -29.31 -24.86 8.09
C ARG A 351 -29.98 -25.45 6.85
N PRO A 352 -29.39 -26.48 6.22
CA PRO A 352 -28.16 -27.18 6.62
C PRO A 352 -26.87 -26.42 6.28
N LYS A 353 -25.82 -26.60 7.08
CA LYS A 353 -24.50 -25.97 6.82
C LYS A 353 -23.71 -26.68 5.72
N GLU A 354 -24.00 -27.96 5.54
CA GLU A 354 -23.36 -28.83 4.56
C GLU A 354 -24.37 -29.85 4.04
N HIS A 355 -24.18 -30.30 2.81
CA HIS A 355 -24.83 -31.47 2.25
C HIS A 355 -23.79 -32.55 2.01
N LYS A 356 -24.21 -33.82 2.04
CA LYS A 356 -23.31 -34.96 1.84
C LYS A 356 -23.95 -35.99 0.92
N THR A 357 -23.19 -36.47 -0.06
CA THR A 357 -23.63 -37.58 -0.92
C THR A 357 -23.57 -38.92 -0.19
N ILE A 358 -24.23 -39.93 -0.77
CA ILE A 358 -23.96 -41.32 -0.37
C ILE A 358 -22.50 -41.67 -0.61
N THR A 359 -21.98 -42.57 0.22
CA THR A 359 -20.68 -43.19 0.00
C THR A 359 -20.83 -44.33 -1.00
N ILE A 360 -20.03 -44.31 -2.06
CA ILE A 360 -19.97 -45.40 -3.04
C ILE A 360 -18.72 -46.20 -2.79
N LYS A 361 -18.85 -47.51 -2.59
CA LYS A 361 -17.73 -48.33 -2.15
C LYS A 361 -16.88 -48.83 -3.31
N ARG A 362 -15.58 -48.96 -3.05
CA ARG A 362 -14.58 -49.66 -3.89
C ARG A 362 -14.57 -49.18 -5.35
N THR A 363 -14.56 -47.87 -5.57
CA THR A 363 -14.52 -47.27 -6.90
C THR A 363 -13.63 -46.02 -6.92
N LEU A 364 -13.02 -45.76 -8.07
CA LEU A 364 -12.30 -44.51 -8.36
C LEU A 364 -13.11 -43.59 -9.28
N ASP A 365 -14.26 -44.09 -9.76
CA ASP A 365 -15.18 -43.40 -10.67
C ASP A 365 -16.61 -43.50 -10.12
N PRO A 366 -16.91 -42.89 -8.96
CA PRO A 366 -18.23 -42.97 -8.35
C PRO A 366 -19.29 -42.20 -9.16
N GLU A 367 -20.48 -42.80 -9.32
CA GLU A 367 -21.67 -42.14 -9.87
C GLU A 367 -22.70 -41.88 -8.77
N PHE A 368 -22.80 -40.63 -8.32
CA PHE A 368 -23.70 -40.22 -7.25
C PHE A 368 -25.11 -39.92 -7.76
N ASN A 369 -25.23 -39.13 -8.82
CA ASN A 369 -26.50 -38.64 -9.39
C ASN A 369 -27.46 -38.08 -8.33
N GLN A 370 -26.95 -37.18 -7.46
CA GLN A 370 -27.73 -36.62 -6.34
C GLN A 370 -27.94 -35.12 -6.48
N LEU A 371 -29.19 -34.69 -6.25
CA LEU A 371 -29.60 -33.30 -6.23
C LEU A 371 -29.71 -32.80 -4.79
N PHE A 372 -29.16 -31.62 -4.54
CA PHE A 372 -29.23 -30.89 -3.27
C PHE A 372 -29.74 -29.47 -3.51
N GLN A 373 -30.29 -28.85 -2.48
CA GLN A 373 -30.73 -27.45 -2.54
C GLN A 373 -30.48 -26.72 -1.23
N TRP A 374 -30.10 -25.44 -1.32
CA TRP A 374 -30.19 -24.50 -0.21
C TRP A 374 -31.31 -23.51 -0.47
N ASP A 375 -32.30 -23.52 0.41
CA ASP A 375 -33.50 -22.70 0.27
C ASP A 375 -33.39 -21.38 1.03
N TYR A 376 -34.09 -20.35 0.52
CA TYR A 376 -34.27 -19.05 1.16
C TYR A 376 -32.94 -18.34 1.53
N LEU A 377 -32.00 -18.32 0.59
CA LEU A 377 -30.78 -17.51 0.68
C LEU A 377 -31.05 -16.08 0.19
N PRO A 378 -30.45 -15.04 0.79
CA PRO A 378 -30.49 -13.69 0.22
C PRO A 378 -29.96 -13.65 -1.22
N SER A 379 -30.66 -12.96 -2.13
CA SER A 379 -30.26 -12.87 -3.54
C SER A 379 -28.88 -12.28 -3.75
N ASP A 380 -28.46 -11.32 -2.93
CA ASP A 380 -27.19 -10.59 -3.12
C ASP A 380 -25.95 -11.49 -3.00
N ILE A 381 -26.11 -12.68 -2.44
CA ILE A 381 -25.06 -13.68 -2.30
C ILE A 381 -24.50 -14.11 -3.68
N VAL A 382 -25.36 -14.28 -4.69
CA VAL A 382 -24.88 -14.62 -6.07
C VAL A 382 -24.18 -13.46 -6.75
N HIS A 383 -24.21 -12.26 -6.16
CA HIS A 383 -23.46 -11.11 -6.63
C HIS A 383 -22.25 -10.77 -5.74
N THR A 384 -22.03 -11.51 -4.66
CA THR A 384 -20.98 -11.25 -3.69
C THR A 384 -19.67 -11.93 -4.14
N PRO A 385 -18.62 -11.18 -4.52
CA PRO A 385 -17.35 -11.78 -4.93
C PRO A 385 -16.71 -12.53 -3.75
N GLY A 386 -16.32 -13.79 -3.98
CA GLY A 386 -15.75 -14.64 -2.93
C GLY A 386 -16.78 -15.45 -2.14
N ALA A 387 -18.07 -15.26 -2.40
CA ALA A 387 -19.08 -16.24 -2.00
C ALA A 387 -18.94 -17.46 -2.90
N VAL A 388 -18.67 -18.63 -2.32
CA VAL A 388 -18.34 -19.85 -3.08
C VAL A 388 -19.10 -21.07 -2.59
N LEU A 389 -19.42 -21.97 -3.52
CA LEU A 389 -19.68 -23.36 -3.22
C LEU A 389 -18.36 -24.13 -3.18
N ARG A 390 -18.08 -24.80 -2.08
CA ARG A 390 -17.02 -25.79 -1.98
C ARG A 390 -17.60 -27.19 -2.19
N LEU A 391 -16.99 -27.97 -3.08
CA LEU A 391 -17.17 -29.41 -3.13
C LEU A 391 -15.88 -30.07 -2.64
N SER A 392 -15.97 -30.86 -1.58
CA SER A 392 -14.83 -31.62 -1.05
C SER A 392 -15.09 -33.11 -1.14
N VAL A 393 -14.14 -33.84 -1.72
CA VAL A 393 -14.22 -35.28 -1.94
C VAL A 393 -13.39 -35.98 -0.88
N TRP A 394 -13.98 -36.99 -0.26
CA TRP A 394 -13.42 -37.72 0.87
C TRP A 394 -13.55 -39.21 0.65
N ASP A 395 -12.59 -39.95 1.18
CA ASP A 395 -12.57 -41.40 1.25
C ASP A 395 -13.08 -41.88 2.60
N LYS A 396 -14.10 -42.74 2.60
CA LYS A 396 -14.72 -43.22 3.83
C LYS A 396 -13.91 -44.36 4.45
N ASN A 397 -13.31 -44.11 5.60
CA ASN A 397 -12.61 -45.14 6.36
C ASN A 397 -13.52 -45.80 7.40
N MET A 398 -13.38 -47.12 7.59
CA MET A 398 -14.18 -47.88 8.55
C MET A 398 -13.71 -47.71 10.01
N VAL A 399 -12.41 -47.47 10.23
CA VAL A 399 -11.79 -47.48 11.57
C VAL A 399 -11.05 -46.18 11.89
N LEU A 400 -10.41 -45.57 10.89
CA LEU A 400 -9.67 -44.31 11.02
C LEU A 400 -10.52 -43.11 10.58
N LYS A 401 -9.93 -41.91 10.67
CA LYS A 401 -10.50 -40.69 10.10
C LYS A 401 -10.59 -40.83 8.58
N ASP A 402 -11.64 -40.28 7.98
CA ASP A 402 -11.82 -40.23 6.54
C ASP A 402 -10.69 -39.43 5.86
N ASP A 403 -10.18 -39.92 4.74
CA ASP A 403 -9.06 -39.30 4.03
C ASP A 403 -9.55 -38.28 3.01
N PHE A 404 -8.93 -37.10 3.00
CA PHE A 404 -9.29 -36.06 2.05
C PHE A 404 -8.69 -36.36 0.67
N ILE A 405 -9.54 -36.43 -0.36
CA ILE A 405 -9.12 -36.70 -1.74
C ILE A 405 -8.79 -35.40 -2.48
N GLY A 406 -9.60 -34.36 -2.32
CA GLY A 406 -9.41 -33.07 -2.97
C GLY A 406 -10.66 -32.21 -2.90
N GLU A 407 -10.54 -30.94 -3.29
CA GLU A 407 -11.65 -29.98 -3.30
C GLU A 407 -11.65 -29.13 -4.57
N CYS A 408 -12.82 -28.57 -4.89
CA CYS A 408 -12.94 -27.47 -5.83
C CYS A 408 -13.85 -26.37 -5.27
N PHE A 409 -13.68 -25.16 -5.81
CA PHE A 409 -14.43 -23.98 -5.43
C PHE A 409 -15.12 -23.39 -6.65
N VAL A 410 -16.40 -23.11 -6.53
CA VAL A 410 -17.23 -22.50 -7.57
C VAL A 410 -17.71 -21.16 -7.05
N SER A 411 -17.38 -20.08 -7.77
CA SER A 411 -17.92 -18.77 -7.43
C SER A 411 -19.43 -18.76 -7.65
N LEU A 412 -20.19 -18.28 -6.65
CA LEU A 412 -21.63 -18.10 -6.81
C LEU A 412 -21.98 -16.98 -7.79
N THR A 413 -21.01 -16.14 -8.15
CA THR A 413 -21.15 -15.17 -9.25
C THR A 413 -21.16 -15.81 -10.63
N ASN A 414 -20.74 -17.07 -10.73
CA ASN A 414 -20.59 -17.78 -12.00
C ASN A 414 -21.71 -18.81 -12.23
N ILE A 415 -22.62 -19.00 -11.26
CA ILE A 415 -23.75 -19.91 -11.43
C ILE A 415 -24.90 -19.18 -12.13
N GLU A 416 -25.62 -19.91 -12.99
CA GLU A 416 -26.65 -19.32 -13.85
C GLU A 416 -28.02 -19.34 -13.18
N SER A 417 -28.86 -18.34 -13.52
CA SER A 417 -30.26 -18.33 -13.12
C SER A 417 -31.06 -19.33 -13.96
N LEU A 418 -31.89 -20.14 -13.32
CA LEU A 418 -32.79 -21.06 -14.00
C LEU A 418 -33.81 -20.38 -14.90
N ILE A 419 -34.12 -19.10 -14.67
CA ILE A 419 -35.03 -18.32 -15.52
C ILE A 419 -34.49 -18.20 -16.96
N ASN A 420 -33.17 -18.33 -17.14
CA ASN A 420 -32.53 -18.30 -18.46
C ASN A 420 -32.57 -19.65 -19.19
N HIS A 421 -33.15 -20.69 -18.57
CA HIS A 421 -33.16 -22.06 -19.07
C HIS A 421 -34.59 -22.62 -19.13
N ALA A 422 -34.87 -23.52 -20.08
CA ALA A 422 -36.19 -24.13 -20.18
C ALA A 422 -36.42 -25.19 -19.09
N ALA A 423 -35.36 -25.85 -18.63
CA ALA A 423 -35.36 -26.78 -17.51
C ALA A 423 -33.97 -26.85 -16.84
N THR A 424 -33.91 -27.36 -15.61
CA THR A 424 -32.65 -27.56 -14.86
C THR A 424 -31.61 -28.38 -15.64
N ARG A 425 -32.06 -29.34 -16.46
CA ARG A 425 -31.18 -30.18 -17.28
C ARG A 425 -30.45 -29.43 -18.39
N ASP A 426 -30.94 -28.25 -18.76
CA ASP A 426 -30.38 -27.44 -19.84
C ASP A 426 -29.22 -26.56 -19.34
N VAL A 427 -29.08 -26.43 -18.01
CA VAL A 427 -27.93 -25.77 -17.39
C VAL A 427 -26.65 -26.58 -17.69
N PRO A 428 -25.57 -25.93 -18.15
CA PRO A 428 -24.30 -26.58 -18.43
C PRO A 428 -23.77 -27.42 -17.27
N VAL A 429 -23.26 -28.61 -17.58
CA VAL A 429 -22.53 -29.44 -16.64
C VAL A 429 -21.09 -28.93 -16.54
N SER A 430 -20.61 -28.76 -15.31
CA SER A 430 -19.24 -28.36 -15.00
C SER A 430 -18.39 -29.58 -14.67
N GLU A 431 -17.24 -29.67 -15.32
CA GLU A 431 -16.21 -30.67 -15.05
C GLU A 431 -14.97 -29.96 -14.50
N VAL A 432 -14.59 -30.26 -13.25
CA VAL A 432 -13.54 -29.52 -12.53
C VAL A 432 -12.54 -30.46 -11.90
N HIS A 433 -11.25 -30.23 -12.15
CA HIS A 433 -10.16 -30.94 -11.48
C HIS A 433 -10.10 -30.64 -9.99
N LEU A 434 -9.92 -31.69 -9.18
CA LEU A 434 -9.81 -31.59 -7.74
C LEU A 434 -8.42 -31.12 -7.33
N ARG A 435 -8.36 -30.11 -6.48
CA ARG A 435 -7.12 -29.54 -5.95
C ARG A 435 -6.87 -30.05 -4.54
N ARG A 436 -5.60 -30.25 -4.19
CA ARG A 436 -5.13 -30.43 -2.80
C ARG A 436 -4.25 -29.23 -2.48
N GLY A 437 -4.38 -28.72 -1.25
CA GLY A 437 -3.64 -27.59 -0.68
C GLY A 437 -2.72 -26.82 -1.63
N ASP A 438 -3.26 -25.97 -2.52
CA ASP A 438 -2.40 -25.14 -3.38
C ASP A 438 -1.50 -24.21 -2.52
N ASN A 439 -0.44 -23.66 -3.13
CA ASN A 439 0.53 -22.65 -2.63
C ASN A 439 -0.08 -21.36 -2.01
N ILE A 440 -1.36 -21.37 -1.68
CA ILE A 440 -2.18 -20.35 -1.04
C ILE A 440 -1.68 -19.99 0.37
N ALA A 441 -0.84 -20.82 1.00
CA ALA A 441 -0.10 -20.42 2.21
C ALA A 441 0.74 -19.13 1.99
N GLN A 442 1.06 -18.81 0.74
CA GLN A 442 1.76 -17.58 0.37
C GLN A 442 0.83 -16.36 0.24
N SER A 443 -0.49 -16.55 0.09
CA SER A 443 -1.46 -15.44 0.00
C SER A 443 -1.30 -14.52 1.20
N THR A 444 -1.14 -13.24 0.90
CA THR A 444 -1.05 -12.16 1.87
C THR A 444 -2.27 -12.15 2.81
N VAL A 445 -3.46 -12.42 2.27
CA VAL A 445 -4.72 -12.50 3.02
C VAL A 445 -4.72 -13.70 3.95
N TYR A 446 -4.25 -14.86 3.49
CA TYR A 446 -4.11 -16.05 4.34
C TYR A 446 -3.15 -15.81 5.51
N LYS A 447 -2.01 -15.14 5.28
CA LYS A 447 -1.07 -14.74 6.33
C LYS A 447 -1.71 -13.76 7.33
N LEU A 448 -2.54 -12.84 6.86
CA LEU A 448 -3.27 -11.90 7.71
C LEU A 448 -4.29 -12.64 8.60
N ILE A 449 -5.09 -13.54 8.03
CA ILE A 449 -6.03 -14.38 8.80
C ILE A 449 -5.27 -15.25 9.81
N ARG A 450 -4.10 -15.79 9.43
CA ARG A 450 -3.19 -16.55 10.32
C ARG A 450 -2.74 -15.75 11.53
N ASN A 451 -2.36 -14.50 11.34
CA ASN A 451 -2.01 -13.62 12.46
C ASN A 451 -3.22 -13.34 13.36
N ARG A 452 -4.40 -13.17 12.77
CA ARG A 452 -5.64 -12.88 13.50
C ARG A 452 -6.16 -14.04 14.35
N ALA A 453 -5.93 -15.28 13.91
CA ALA A 453 -6.37 -16.49 14.63
C ALA A 453 -5.82 -16.62 16.06
N LYS A 454 -4.83 -15.83 16.45
CA LYS A 454 -4.34 -15.76 17.84
C LYS A 454 -5.36 -15.18 18.81
N PHE A 455 -6.28 -14.34 18.33
CA PHE A 455 -7.28 -13.66 19.17
C PHE A 455 -8.69 -13.68 18.59
N ASP A 456 -8.87 -14.07 17.32
CA ASP A 456 -10.18 -14.22 16.68
C ASP A 456 -10.52 -15.70 16.45
N GLN A 457 -11.61 -16.16 17.09
CA GLN A 457 -12.08 -17.53 16.99
C GLN A 457 -12.55 -17.90 15.57
N GLU A 458 -13.14 -16.95 14.82
CA GLU A 458 -13.60 -17.20 13.46
C GLU A 458 -12.40 -17.46 12.53
N ALA A 459 -11.36 -16.65 12.67
CA ALA A 459 -10.11 -16.83 11.92
C ALA A 459 -9.46 -18.17 12.28
N ALA A 460 -9.46 -18.56 13.56
CA ALA A 460 -8.94 -19.85 14.02
C ALA A 460 -9.73 -21.04 13.46
N LEU A 461 -11.06 -20.95 13.41
CA LEU A 461 -11.92 -22.00 12.83
C LEU A 461 -11.67 -22.14 11.32
N PHE A 462 -11.59 -21.02 10.61
CA PHE A 462 -11.28 -20.99 9.19
C PHE A 462 -9.94 -21.68 8.91
N LEU A 463 -8.87 -21.33 9.64
CA LEU A 463 -7.56 -21.96 9.46
C LEU A 463 -7.61 -23.45 9.77
N LYS A 464 -8.28 -23.87 10.85
CA LYS A 464 -8.44 -25.29 11.18
C LYS A 464 -9.13 -26.06 10.03
N GLN A 465 -10.11 -25.47 9.38
CA GLN A 465 -10.76 -26.06 8.21
C GLN A 465 -9.83 -26.13 7.00
N ARG A 466 -9.08 -25.06 6.70
CA ARG A 466 -8.13 -25.02 5.57
C ARG A 466 -6.91 -25.93 5.79
N THR A 467 -6.34 -25.93 6.98
CA THR A 467 -5.21 -26.80 7.36
C THR A 467 -5.57 -28.28 7.23
N ARG A 468 -6.79 -28.69 7.57
CA ARG A 468 -7.25 -30.08 7.35
C ARG A 468 -7.25 -30.50 5.87
N ALA A 469 -7.48 -29.57 4.95
CA ALA A 469 -7.42 -29.80 3.52
C ALA A 469 -5.98 -29.75 2.95
N MET A 470 -5.03 -29.18 3.72
CA MET A 470 -3.60 -29.07 3.36
C MET A 470 -2.75 -30.19 3.98
N GLU A 471 -2.98 -30.58 5.24
CA GLU A 471 -2.18 -31.58 5.97
C GLU A 471 -2.33 -33.01 5.43
N SER A 472 -3.37 -33.29 4.64
CA SER A 472 -3.53 -34.56 3.91
C SER A 472 -2.56 -34.73 2.73
N GLU A 473 -1.65 -33.78 2.50
CA GLU A 473 -0.49 -33.94 1.61
C GLU A 473 0.71 -34.60 2.30
N ASN A 474 0.91 -34.38 3.60
CA ASN A 474 2.09 -34.86 4.33
C ASN A 474 1.79 -36.13 5.13
N GLY A 475 1.47 -37.20 4.41
CA GLY A 475 1.86 -38.52 4.87
C GLY A 475 3.38 -38.65 4.68
N SER A 476 4.13 -38.63 5.79
CA SER A 476 5.60 -38.60 5.94
C SER A 476 6.23 -37.20 6.01
N ASP A 477 7.06 -37.04 7.05
CA ASP A 477 7.95 -35.92 7.39
C ASP A 477 7.32 -34.66 8.03
N GLY A 478 7.37 -34.67 9.37
CA GLY A 478 7.15 -33.50 10.20
C GLY A 478 8.37 -32.60 10.20
N GLU A 479 8.24 -31.41 9.61
CA GLU A 479 9.01 -30.23 9.99
C GLU A 479 8.06 -29.03 10.09
N ASN A 480 7.97 -28.47 11.30
CA ASN A 480 7.33 -27.18 11.55
C ASN A 480 8.28 -26.07 11.08
N PRO A 481 7.92 -25.19 10.13
CA PRO A 481 8.74 -24.02 9.84
C PRO A 481 8.45 -22.94 10.88
N SER A 482 9.33 -22.82 11.87
CA SER A 482 9.45 -21.63 12.70
C SER A 482 10.17 -20.54 11.90
N GLU A 483 9.43 -19.74 11.12
CA GLU A 483 9.97 -18.51 10.55
C GLU A 483 9.71 -17.32 11.48
N SER A 484 10.81 -16.68 11.86
CA SER A 484 10.89 -15.43 12.60
C SER A 484 10.45 -14.27 11.71
N TYR A 485 9.45 -13.51 12.16
CA TYR A 485 8.94 -12.35 11.44
C TYR A 485 9.92 -11.17 11.54
N SER A 486 10.50 -10.76 10.41
CA SER A 486 11.18 -9.46 10.25
C SER A 486 10.40 -8.55 9.29
N SER A 487 10.86 -7.31 9.12
CA SER A 487 10.21 -6.17 8.44
C SER A 487 9.71 -6.41 6.99
N THR A 488 10.00 -7.57 6.40
CA THR A 488 9.54 -8.01 5.07
C THR A 488 8.03 -8.25 4.96
N ALA A 489 7.33 -8.60 6.04
CA ALA A 489 5.90 -8.92 5.99
C ALA A 489 5.02 -7.72 5.54
N LEU A 490 5.36 -6.50 5.98
CA LEU A 490 4.67 -5.28 5.56
C LEU A 490 4.90 -4.98 4.07
N HIS A 491 6.11 -5.25 3.56
CA HIS A 491 6.42 -5.00 2.15
C HIS A 491 5.67 -5.94 1.21
N SER A 492 5.38 -7.19 1.64
CA SER A 492 4.54 -8.14 0.90
C SER A 492 3.05 -7.78 0.94
N LEU A 493 2.59 -7.15 2.03
CA LEU A 493 1.21 -6.67 2.20
C LEU A 493 0.90 -5.45 1.30
N CYS A 494 1.90 -4.62 1.00
CA CYS A 494 1.76 -3.40 0.20
C CYS A 494 1.48 -3.61 -1.29
N CYS A 495 1.72 -4.81 -1.85
CA CYS A 495 1.70 -5.08 -3.30
C CYS A 495 0.34 -5.54 -3.85
N LEU A 496 -0.73 -5.55 -3.05
CA LEU A 496 -2.06 -5.91 -3.54
C LEU A 496 -2.64 -4.75 -4.36
N ALA A 497 -2.87 -5.02 -5.66
CA ALA A 497 -3.70 -4.18 -6.52
C ALA A 497 -5.13 -4.10 -5.96
N PRO A 498 -5.85 -2.98 -6.16
CA PRO A 498 -7.22 -2.85 -5.69
C PRO A 498 -8.06 -3.98 -6.29
N CYS A 499 -8.61 -4.83 -5.43
CA CYS A 499 -9.94 -5.31 -5.73
C CYS A 499 -10.85 -4.12 -5.43
N ASP A 500 -11.62 -3.65 -6.41
CA ASP A 500 -12.75 -2.76 -6.16
C ASP A 500 -13.68 -3.48 -5.19
N ILE A 501 -13.47 -3.21 -3.91
CA ILE A 501 -14.29 -3.71 -2.83
C ILE A 501 -15.30 -2.59 -2.61
N GLY A 502 -16.46 -2.74 -3.22
CA GLY A 502 -17.62 -1.84 -3.08
C GLY A 502 -18.26 -1.84 -1.69
N PHE A 503 -17.45 -1.89 -0.62
CA PHE A 503 -17.93 -1.59 0.71
C PHE A 503 -17.81 -0.07 0.90
N GLY A 504 -18.90 0.64 0.60
CA GLY A 504 -19.03 2.06 0.88
C GLY A 504 -18.90 2.30 2.39
N PHE A 505 -17.74 2.77 2.83
CA PHE A 505 -17.62 3.39 4.14
C PHE A 505 -18.28 4.77 4.04
N HIS A 506 -19.52 4.88 4.51
CA HIS A 506 -20.16 6.17 4.72
C HIS A 506 -19.38 6.92 5.80
N SER A 507 -18.67 7.98 5.38
CA SER A 507 -18.16 9.01 6.28
C SER A 507 -19.33 9.72 6.96
N THR A 508 -19.57 9.41 8.23
CA THR A 508 -20.47 10.20 9.07
C THR A 508 -19.69 11.36 9.68
N ALA A 509 -20.16 12.57 9.38
CA ALA A 509 -19.59 13.85 9.72
C ALA A 509 -19.34 14.08 11.22
N SER A 510 -18.16 14.65 11.54
CA SER A 510 -17.97 15.66 12.60
C SER A 510 -16.56 16.27 12.49
N ASP A 511 -16.31 17.05 11.43
CA ASP A 511 -15.00 17.66 11.11
C ASP A 511 -14.85 19.12 11.59
N GLN A 512 -15.73 19.61 12.45
CA GLN A 512 -15.84 21.05 12.76
C GLN A 512 -15.03 21.55 13.96
N SER A 513 -14.28 20.73 14.70
CA SER A 513 -13.63 21.19 15.94
C SER A 513 -12.13 21.44 15.86
N TYR A 514 -11.48 21.17 14.72
CA TYR A 514 -10.02 21.31 14.58
C TYR A 514 -9.57 22.34 13.53
N THR A 515 -10.50 22.96 12.82
CA THR A 515 -10.23 23.98 11.78
C THR A 515 -9.87 25.35 12.36
N ASP A 516 -10.33 25.67 13.58
CA ASP A 516 -10.26 27.03 14.11
C ASP A 516 -8.85 27.46 14.58
N ASN A 517 -7.90 26.52 14.70
CA ASN A 517 -6.53 26.83 15.12
C ASN A 517 -5.54 27.04 13.94
N ILE A 518 -6.00 26.98 12.68
CA ILE A 518 -5.11 27.06 11.51
C ILE A 518 -5.27 28.39 10.74
N GLU A 519 -6.30 29.20 11.02
CA GLU A 519 -6.45 30.52 10.38
C GLU A 519 -5.44 31.57 10.87
N GLU A 520 -4.70 31.32 11.96
CA GLU A 520 -3.66 32.23 12.47
C GLU A 520 -2.26 32.07 11.82
N ILE A 521 -2.10 31.24 10.77
CA ILE A 521 -0.79 31.01 10.11
C ILE A 521 -0.69 31.66 8.71
N ASN A 522 -1.66 32.48 8.30
CA ASN A 522 -1.55 33.28 7.06
C ASN A 522 -1.02 34.70 7.32
#